data_AF-A0A819ICV6-F1
#
_entry.id   AF-A0A819ICV6-F1
#
_cell.length_a   1.000
_cell.length_b   1.000
_cell.length_c   1.000
_cell.angle_alpha   90.00
_cell.angle_beta   90.00
_cell.angle_gamma   90.00
#
_symmetry.space_group_name_H-M   'P 1'
#
loop_
_entity.id
_entity.type
_entity.pdbx_description
1 polymer ?
#
loop_
_entity_poly.entity_id
_entity_poly.type
_entity_poly.pdbx_seq_one_letter_code
_entity_poly.pdbx_strand_id
1 'polypeptide(L)'
;MMNNNTALTMENLNPRVIDLEYGVRGPVAIQAAEIEEAIKSGKHDFPFDHIIRANLGDGFASGHQIPITYIRQFIAGCTHPALMNSSYFPSDVKQRVERLLSACAGKNLGSYSGGPGIMAVREDIANFIQRRDGYPSDPHNIFLCNGASDGLKTVIKLLMNNNPKKPSGI
;
A
#
# COMPACT_ATOMS: atom_id res chain seq x y z
N MET A 1 37.85 -19.99 17.33
CA MET A 1 38.27 -18.89 16.44
C MET A 1 37.06 -18.03 16.18
N MET A 2 37.12 -16.72 16.48
CA MET A 2 36.01 -15.80 16.18
C MET A 2 35.98 -15.58 14.67
N ASN A 3 34.83 -15.84 14.05
CA ASN A 3 34.64 -15.70 12.61
C ASN A 3 34.50 -14.19 12.31
N ASN A 4 35.61 -13.54 11.97
CA ASN A 4 35.68 -12.10 11.64
C ASN A 4 35.10 -11.77 10.25
N ASN A 5 34.01 -12.44 9.83
CA ASN A 5 33.35 -12.10 8.57
C ASN A 5 32.37 -10.95 8.83
N THR A 6 32.90 -9.73 8.83
CA THR A 6 32.13 -8.49 8.99
C THR A 6 31.38 -8.08 7.72
N ALA A 7 31.62 -8.76 6.60
CA ALA A 7 30.95 -8.53 5.33
C ALA A 7 29.79 -9.52 5.10
N LEU A 8 28.67 -9.01 4.60
CA LEU A 8 27.53 -9.80 4.16
C LEU A 8 27.84 -10.49 2.82
N THR A 9 27.61 -11.79 2.72
CA THR A 9 27.80 -12.61 1.52
C THR A 9 26.57 -13.50 1.28
N MET A 10 26.41 -14.07 0.08
CA MET A 10 25.31 -15.02 -0.18
C MET A 10 25.36 -16.25 0.73
N GLU A 11 26.57 -16.65 1.16
CA GLU A 11 26.78 -17.81 2.04
C GLU A 11 26.35 -17.55 3.49
N ASN A 12 26.35 -16.28 3.93
CA ASN A 12 26.00 -15.91 5.31
C ASN A 12 24.67 -15.14 5.43
N LEU A 13 23.96 -14.96 4.32
CA LEU A 13 22.62 -14.37 4.29
C LEU A 13 21.59 -15.34 4.88
N ASN A 14 20.51 -14.80 5.45
CA ASN A 14 19.38 -15.61 5.89
C ASN A 14 18.84 -16.46 4.73
N PRO A 15 18.85 -17.81 4.82
CA PRO A 15 18.41 -18.69 3.73
C PRO A 15 16.98 -18.39 3.26
N ARG A 16 16.09 -17.94 4.17
CA ARG A 16 14.70 -17.57 3.82
C ARG A 16 14.62 -16.36 2.88
N VAL A 17 15.64 -15.52 2.82
CA VAL A 17 15.73 -14.40 1.87
C VAL A 17 16.23 -14.90 0.53
N ILE A 18 17.13 -15.88 0.53
CA ILE A 18 17.65 -16.52 -0.68
C ILE A 18 16.53 -17.30 -1.38
N ASP A 19 15.75 -18.05 -0.61
CA ASP A 19 14.65 -18.88 -1.10
C ASP A 19 13.38 -18.08 -1.47
N LEU A 20 13.33 -16.78 -1.16
CA LEU A 20 12.15 -15.95 -1.38
C LEU A 20 12.02 -15.56 -2.86
N GLU A 21 11.01 -16.09 -3.53
CA GLU A 21 10.68 -15.71 -4.91
C GLU A 21 9.47 -14.76 -4.98
N TYR A 22 9.61 -13.68 -5.76
CA TYR A 22 8.51 -12.74 -6.06
C TYR A 22 8.33 -12.56 -7.56
N GLY A 23 7.67 -13.53 -8.19
CA GLY A 23 7.59 -13.68 -9.65
C GLY A 23 6.92 -12.50 -10.39
N VAL A 24 6.07 -11.72 -9.73
CA VAL A 24 5.38 -10.56 -10.32
C VAL A 24 6.36 -9.50 -10.84
N ARG A 25 7.55 -9.41 -10.23
CA ARG A 25 8.66 -8.54 -10.66
C ARG A 25 9.94 -9.35 -10.94
N GLY A 26 9.77 -10.59 -11.37
CA GLY A 26 10.85 -11.53 -11.63
C GLY A 26 11.55 -11.34 -12.99
N PRO A 27 12.27 -12.36 -13.48
CA PRO A 27 13.12 -12.28 -14.68
C PRO A 27 12.41 -11.73 -15.93
N VAL A 28 11.14 -12.11 -16.15
CA VAL A 28 10.36 -11.61 -17.29
C VAL A 28 10.16 -10.09 -17.22
N ALA A 29 9.89 -9.55 -16.03
CA ALA A 29 9.71 -8.10 -15.85
C ALA A 29 11.02 -7.33 -16.05
N ILE A 30 12.15 -7.92 -15.63
CA ILE A 30 13.51 -7.39 -15.81
C ILE A 30 13.85 -7.35 -17.30
N GLN A 31 13.71 -8.48 -18.00
CA GLN A 31 13.96 -8.56 -19.43
C GLN A 31 13.10 -7.57 -20.22
N ALA A 32 11.82 -7.44 -19.87
CA ALA A 32 10.93 -6.47 -20.50
C ALA A 32 11.39 -5.01 -20.29
N ALA A 33 12.01 -4.68 -19.15
CA ALA A 33 12.59 -3.34 -18.91
C ALA A 33 13.84 -3.10 -19.77
N GLU A 34 14.71 -4.11 -19.90
CA GLU A 34 15.88 -4.02 -20.77
C GLU A 34 15.49 -3.83 -22.24
N ILE A 35 14.43 -4.53 -22.69
CA ILE A 35 13.88 -4.37 -24.04
C ILE A 35 13.28 -2.97 -24.23
N GLU A 36 12.53 -2.44 -23.26
CA GLU A 36 12.02 -1.06 -23.31
C GLU A 36 13.15 -0.03 -23.46
N GLU A 37 14.24 -0.18 -22.71
CA GLU A 37 15.42 0.72 -22.82
C GLU A 37 16.16 0.54 -24.15
N ALA A 38 16.26 -0.69 -24.67
CA ALA A 38 16.82 -0.96 -25.99
C ALA A 38 16.02 -0.27 -27.10
N ILE A 39 14.69 -0.38 -27.07
CA ILE A 39 13.80 0.29 -28.01
C ILE A 39 13.95 1.82 -27.91
N LYS A 40 13.97 2.39 -26.69
CA LYS A 40 14.17 3.84 -26.47
C LYS A 40 15.51 4.36 -27.00
N SER A 41 16.56 3.53 -26.96
CA SER A 41 17.89 3.87 -27.48
C SER A 41 18.03 3.66 -28.99
N GLY A 42 16.94 3.32 -29.69
CA GLY A 42 16.90 3.21 -31.16
C GLY A 42 17.26 1.83 -31.69
N LYS A 43 17.29 0.78 -30.85
CA LYS A 43 17.38 -0.60 -31.35
C LYS A 43 16.02 -1.04 -31.87
N HIS A 44 15.96 -1.37 -33.16
CA HIS A 44 14.76 -1.83 -33.85
C HIS A 44 14.82 -3.31 -34.24
N ASP A 45 15.64 -4.10 -33.54
CA ASP A 45 15.79 -5.55 -33.78
C ASP A 45 14.60 -6.38 -33.27
N PHE A 46 13.62 -5.73 -32.62
CA PHE A 46 12.42 -6.37 -32.09
C PHE A 46 11.26 -6.25 -33.08
N PRO A 47 10.37 -7.26 -33.17
CA PRO A 47 9.20 -7.22 -34.05
C PRO A 47 8.07 -6.29 -33.56
N PHE A 48 8.36 -5.36 -32.64
CA PHE A 48 7.42 -4.44 -32.00
C PHE A 48 8.14 -3.18 -31.52
N ASP A 49 7.41 -2.07 -31.43
CA ASP A 49 7.98 -0.74 -31.10
C ASP A 49 7.77 -0.32 -29.64
N HIS A 50 7.05 -1.12 -28.85
CA HIS A 50 6.84 -0.86 -27.42
C HIS A 50 6.44 -2.13 -26.68
N ILE A 51 6.60 -2.11 -25.35
CA ILE A 51 6.13 -3.17 -24.45
C ILE A 51 4.80 -2.75 -23.82
N ILE A 52 3.87 -3.71 -23.75
CA ILE A 52 2.63 -3.57 -22.99
C ILE A 52 2.79 -4.34 -21.67
N ARG A 53 2.76 -3.63 -20.54
CA ARG A 53 2.85 -4.21 -19.21
C ARG A 53 1.49 -4.76 -18.76
N ALA A 54 1.25 -6.03 -19.07
CA ALA A 54 0.04 -6.76 -18.65
C ALA A 54 0.26 -7.66 -17.41
N ASN A 55 1.40 -7.54 -16.73
CA ASN A 55 1.78 -8.38 -15.58
C ASN A 55 1.40 -7.78 -14.21
N LEU A 56 0.98 -6.51 -14.16
CA LEU A 56 0.59 -5.79 -12.94
C LEU A 56 -0.85 -5.33 -13.03
N GLY A 57 -1.60 -5.48 -11.93
CA GLY A 57 -2.91 -4.87 -11.75
C GLY A 57 -2.83 -3.38 -11.44
N ASP A 58 -2.07 -2.60 -12.23
CA ASP A 58 -1.94 -1.15 -12.08
C ASP A 58 -2.82 -0.43 -13.11
N GLY A 59 -4.07 -0.18 -12.72
CA GLY A 59 -5.05 0.44 -13.60
C GLY A 59 -4.67 1.86 -14.04
N PHE A 60 -3.94 2.61 -13.21
CA PHE A 60 -3.47 3.95 -13.60
C PHE A 60 -2.32 3.88 -14.59
N ALA A 61 -1.34 3.00 -14.38
CA ALA A 61 -0.24 2.81 -15.33
C ALA A 61 -0.73 2.32 -16.70
N SER A 62 -1.84 1.57 -16.73
CA SER A 62 -2.46 1.14 -17.99
C SER A 62 -3.11 2.28 -18.80
N GLY A 63 -3.28 3.47 -18.22
CA GLY A 63 -3.90 4.62 -18.88
C GLY A 63 -5.44 4.58 -18.97
N HIS A 64 -6.09 3.47 -18.61
CA HIS A 64 -7.54 3.31 -18.73
C HIS A 64 -8.32 3.81 -17.50
N GLN A 65 -7.67 3.90 -16.34
CA GLN A 65 -8.36 4.31 -15.11
C GLN A 65 -8.42 5.83 -14.97
N ILE A 66 -9.63 6.38 -15.09
CA ILE A 66 -9.89 7.79 -14.81
C ILE A 66 -9.84 8.02 -13.29
N PRO A 67 -8.99 8.93 -12.79
CA PRO A 67 -8.90 9.23 -11.36
C PRO A 67 -10.21 9.81 -10.82
N ILE A 68 -10.67 9.29 -9.67
CA ILE A 68 -11.92 9.73 -9.04
C ILE A 68 -11.75 11.13 -8.44
N THR A 69 -12.48 12.13 -8.95
CA THR A 69 -12.40 13.54 -8.56
C THR A 69 -12.50 13.77 -7.05
N TYR A 70 -13.51 13.17 -6.41
CA TYR A 70 -13.72 13.29 -4.97
C TYR A 70 -12.48 12.89 -4.15
N ILE A 71 -11.84 11.77 -4.51
CA ILE A 71 -10.65 11.28 -3.78
C ILE A 71 -9.50 12.28 -3.92
N ARG A 72 -9.30 12.85 -5.11
CA ARG A 72 -8.23 13.83 -5.34
C ARG A 72 -8.46 15.12 -4.57
N GLN A 73 -9.69 15.63 -4.61
CA GLN A 73 -10.06 16.82 -3.85
C GLN A 73 -9.92 16.56 -2.35
N PHE A 74 -10.42 15.43 -1.85
CA PHE A 74 -10.28 15.08 -0.44
C PHE A 74 -8.82 15.03 0.02
N ILE A 75 -7.95 14.34 -0.72
CA ILE A 75 -6.52 14.27 -0.41
C ILE A 75 -5.89 15.66 -0.45
N ALA A 76 -6.13 16.44 -1.51
CA ALA A 76 -5.59 17.80 -1.64
C ALA A 76 -6.03 18.72 -0.49
N GLY A 77 -7.29 18.62 -0.07
CA GLY A 77 -7.82 19.39 1.05
C GLY A 77 -7.18 18.99 2.38
N CYS A 78 -6.90 17.70 2.60
CA CYS A 78 -6.24 17.27 3.82
C CYS A 78 -4.75 17.63 3.85
N THR A 79 -4.06 17.63 2.70
CA THR A 79 -2.63 17.96 2.61
C THR A 79 -2.38 19.47 2.53
N HIS A 80 -3.33 20.25 2.02
CA HIS A 80 -3.27 21.71 2.00
C HIS A 80 -4.61 22.34 2.43
N PRO A 81 -4.89 22.43 3.75
CA PRO A 81 -6.19 22.86 4.27
C PRO A 81 -6.65 24.25 3.84
N ALA A 82 -5.73 25.15 3.46
CA ALA A 82 -6.06 26.47 2.92
C ALA A 82 -6.95 26.40 1.65
N LEU A 83 -6.89 25.29 0.89
CA LEU A 83 -7.74 25.04 -0.26
C LEU A 83 -9.23 24.96 0.09
N MET A 84 -9.58 24.69 1.36
CA MET A 84 -10.99 24.62 1.79
C MET A 84 -11.70 25.98 1.74
N ASN A 85 -10.96 27.09 1.64
CA ASN A 85 -11.53 28.42 1.41
C ASN A 85 -11.91 28.67 -0.06
N SER A 86 -11.45 27.81 -0.99
CA SER A 86 -11.76 27.94 -2.41
C SER A 86 -13.20 27.52 -2.74
N SER A 87 -13.80 28.16 -3.73
CA SER A 87 -15.09 27.74 -4.32
C SER A 87 -14.98 26.48 -5.19
N TYR A 88 -13.77 26.05 -5.53
CA TYR A 88 -13.52 24.86 -6.36
C TYR A 88 -13.86 23.53 -5.65
N PHE A 89 -13.89 23.53 -4.32
CA PHE A 89 -14.17 22.34 -3.53
C PHE A 89 -15.65 22.29 -3.16
N PRO A 90 -16.35 21.18 -3.44
CA PRO A 90 -17.74 21.03 -3.05
C PRO A 90 -17.86 20.90 -1.52
N SER A 91 -19.03 21.23 -0.98
CA SER A 91 -19.27 21.33 0.47
C SER A 91 -19.09 20.00 1.21
N ASP A 92 -19.43 18.89 0.57
CA ASP A 92 -19.26 17.54 1.09
C ASP A 92 -17.78 17.17 1.26
N VAL A 93 -16.92 17.54 0.31
CA VAL A 93 -15.46 17.38 0.44
C VAL A 93 -14.94 18.20 1.62
N LYS A 94 -15.32 19.47 1.73
CA LYS A 94 -14.88 20.33 2.84
C LYS A 94 -15.28 19.75 4.20
N GLN A 95 -16.52 19.28 4.32
CA GLN A 95 -17.01 18.64 5.54
C GLN A 95 -16.20 17.39 5.90
N ARG A 96 -15.87 16.56 4.89
CA ARG A 96 -15.10 15.33 5.09
C ARG A 96 -13.66 15.63 5.50
N VAL A 97 -13.03 16.62 4.87
CA VAL A 97 -11.67 17.08 5.21
C VAL A 97 -11.63 17.58 6.66
N GLU A 98 -12.56 18.47 7.04
CA GLU A 98 -12.64 19.01 8.40
C GLU A 98 -12.83 17.89 9.45
N ARG A 99 -13.70 16.91 9.16
CA ARG A 99 -13.91 15.75 10.03
C ARG A 99 -12.63 14.92 10.21
N LEU A 100 -11.93 14.60 9.11
CA LEU A 100 -10.70 13.81 9.20
C LEU A 100 -9.62 14.57 9.97
N LEU A 101 -9.37 15.84 9.62
CA LEU A 101 -8.37 16.66 10.29
C LEU A 101 -8.68 16.80 11.78
N SER A 102 -9.94 17.03 12.14
CA SER A 102 -10.36 17.10 13.56
C SER A 102 -10.14 15.82 14.35
N ALA A 103 -10.10 14.66 13.68
CA ALA A 103 -9.79 13.37 14.29
C ALA A 103 -8.27 13.12 14.43
N CYS A 104 -7.43 13.92 13.78
CA CYS A 104 -5.99 13.85 13.89
C CYS A 104 -5.45 14.76 15.00
N ALA A 105 -4.39 14.32 15.68
CA ALA A 105 -3.74 15.16 16.69
C ALA A 105 -3.17 16.43 16.05
N GLY A 106 -3.46 17.58 16.64
CA GLY A 106 -3.04 18.89 16.11
C GLY A 106 -3.76 19.32 14.83
N LYS A 107 -4.89 18.69 14.48
CA LYS A 107 -5.71 19.03 13.31
C LYS A 107 -4.96 19.02 11.96
N ASN A 108 -4.00 18.11 11.83
CA ASN A 108 -3.17 17.98 10.63
C ASN A 108 -2.84 16.50 10.36
N LEU A 109 -2.39 16.18 9.15
CA LEU A 109 -2.02 14.82 8.75
C LEU A 109 -0.60 14.38 9.15
N GLY A 110 0.22 15.29 9.70
CA GLY A 110 1.63 15.02 10.01
C GLY A 110 1.86 14.34 11.35
N SER A 111 0.83 14.22 12.20
CA SER A 111 0.91 13.54 13.48
C SER A 111 0.79 12.02 13.33
N TYR A 112 1.42 11.28 14.24
CA TYR A 112 1.19 9.84 14.35
C TYR A 112 -0.26 9.54 14.69
N SER A 113 -0.82 8.50 14.07
CA SER A 113 -2.09 7.92 14.51
C SER A 113 -1.91 7.03 15.74
N GLY A 114 -3.01 6.67 16.40
CA GLY A 114 -3.01 5.54 17.33
C GLY A 114 -2.60 4.23 16.63
N GLY A 115 -2.21 3.22 17.41
CA GLY A 115 -1.66 1.96 16.90
C GLY A 115 -2.51 1.30 15.79
N PRO A 116 -3.83 1.11 15.98
CA PRO A 116 -4.69 0.54 14.93
C PRO A 116 -5.09 1.52 13.81
N GLY A 117 -4.70 2.80 13.91
CA GLY A 117 -5.08 3.87 13.00
C GLY A 117 -6.06 4.89 13.59
N ILE A 118 -6.44 5.88 12.77
CA ILE A 118 -7.34 6.98 13.15
C ILE A 118 -8.75 6.45 13.38
N MET A 119 -9.34 6.72 14.56
CA MET A 119 -10.65 6.17 14.93
C MET A 119 -11.76 6.53 13.95
N ALA A 120 -11.85 7.81 13.53
CA ALA A 120 -12.89 8.25 12.58
C ALA A 120 -12.85 7.49 11.24
N VAL A 121 -11.65 7.09 10.79
CA VAL A 121 -11.48 6.27 9.57
C VAL A 121 -11.94 4.83 9.82
N ARG A 122 -11.62 4.26 11.00
CA ARG A 122 -12.05 2.91 11.39
C ARG A 122 -13.57 2.82 11.53
N GLU A 123 -14.23 3.84 12.06
CA GLU A 123 -15.69 3.97 12.10
C GLU A 123 -16.29 4.01 10.69
N ASP A 124 -15.69 4.76 9.76
CA ASP A 124 -16.15 4.80 8.37
C ASP A 124 -16.06 3.42 7.69
N ILE A 125 -14.97 2.69 7.95
CA ILE A 125 -14.77 1.33 7.44
C ILE A 125 -15.79 0.37 8.06
N ALA A 126 -16.01 0.43 9.37
CA ALA A 126 -17.02 -0.39 10.05
C ALA A 126 -18.41 -0.15 9.45
N ASN A 127 -18.80 1.11 9.30
CA ASN A 127 -20.06 1.50 8.68
C ASN A 127 -20.16 1.04 7.22
N PHE A 128 -19.05 1.08 6.46
CA PHE A 128 -19.01 0.57 5.10
C PHE A 128 -19.24 -0.95 5.05
N ILE A 129 -18.52 -1.72 5.88
CA ILE A 129 -18.66 -3.18 5.98
C ILE A 129 -20.10 -3.53 6.36
N GLN A 130 -20.66 -2.85 7.38
CA GLN A 130 -22.04 -3.08 7.80
C GLN A 130 -23.05 -2.81 6.70
N ARG A 131 -22.91 -1.72 5.93
CA ARG A 131 -23.81 -1.44 4.79
C ARG A 131 -23.67 -2.44 3.66
N ARG A 132 -22.45 -2.92 3.40
CA ARG A 132 -22.17 -3.91 2.35
C ARG A 132 -22.76 -5.28 2.70
N ASP A 133 -22.60 -5.69 3.95
CA ASP A 133 -22.86 -7.08 4.38
C ASP A 133 -24.21 -7.25 5.11
N GLY A 134 -24.80 -6.18 5.63
CA GLY A 134 -26.05 -6.22 6.40
C GLY A 134 -25.88 -6.68 7.86
N TYR A 135 -24.64 -6.82 8.34
CA TYR A 135 -24.32 -7.24 9.72
C TYR A 135 -23.52 -6.18 10.48
N PRO A 136 -23.68 -6.05 11.81
CA PRO A 136 -22.89 -5.12 12.60
C PRO A 136 -21.38 -5.34 12.44
N SER A 137 -20.63 -4.24 12.33
CA SER A 137 -19.16 -4.26 12.30
C SER A 137 -18.62 -3.33 13.38
N ASP A 138 -17.65 -3.80 14.17
CA ASP A 138 -17.05 -3.03 15.26
C ASP A 138 -15.76 -2.33 14.79
N PRO A 139 -15.63 -0.99 14.89
CA PRO A 139 -14.38 -0.29 14.58
C PRO A 139 -13.17 -0.79 15.38
N HIS A 140 -13.37 -1.35 16.59
CA HIS A 140 -12.29 -1.87 17.42
C HIS A 140 -11.59 -3.10 16.82
N ASN A 141 -12.27 -3.81 15.91
CA ASN A 141 -11.73 -4.95 15.18
C ASN A 141 -11.03 -4.56 13.86
N ILE A 142 -11.01 -3.28 13.50
CA ILE A 142 -10.38 -2.79 12.27
C ILE A 142 -8.99 -2.23 12.57
N PHE A 143 -8.00 -2.70 11.84
CA PHE A 143 -6.62 -2.21 11.87
C PHE A 143 -6.25 -1.66 10.51
N LEU A 144 -5.79 -0.41 10.46
CA LEU A 144 -5.29 0.19 9.23
C LEU A 144 -3.87 -0.32 8.96
N CYS A 145 -3.58 -0.67 7.71
CA CYS A 145 -2.28 -1.17 7.27
C CYS A 145 -1.82 -0.44 6.01
N ASN A 146 -0.50 -0.49 5.74
CA ASN A 146 0.08 0.05 4.52
C ASN A 146 -0.16 -0.89 3.32
N GLY A 147 -1.42 -0.95 2.90
CA GLY A 147 -1.91 -1.91 1.92
C GLY A 147 -2.10 -3.32 2.51
N ALA A 148 -2.80 -4.17 1.75
CA ALA A 148 -3.15 -5.52 2.20
C ALA A 148 -1.91 -6.40 2.46
N SER A 149 -0.83 -6.20 1.70
CA SER A 149 0.42 -6.96 1.84
C SER A 149 1.05 -6.83 3.23
N ASP A 150 0.95 -5.64 3.85
CA ASP A 150 1.47 -5.41 5.20
C ASP A 150 0.61 -6.11 6.27
N GLY A 151 -0.72 -6.04 6.12
CA GLY A 151 -1.66 -6.79 6.94
C GLY A 151 -1.42 -8.29 6.88
N LEU A 152 -1.24 -8.83 5.67
CA LEU A 152 -0.96 -10.26 5.46
C LEU A 152 0.36 -10.68 6.14
N LYS A 153 1.44 -9.90 5.97
CA LYS A 153 2.71 -10.17 6.63
C LYS A 153 2.57 -10.19 8.14
N THR A 154 1.81 -9.26 8.71
CA THR A 154 1.59 -9.17 10.16
C THR A 154 0.83 -10.40 10.68
N VAL A 155 -0.27 -10.78 10.02
CA VAL A 155 -1.08 -11.94 10.40
C VAL A 155 -0.29 -13.24 10.25
N ILE A 156 0.43 -13.44 9.14
CA ILE A 156 1.27 -14.63 8.95
C ILE A 156 2.35 -14.71 10.04
N LYS A 157 3.06 -13.61 10.32
CA LYS A 157 4.07 -13.58 11.39
C LYS A 157 3.50 -13.94 12.76
N LEU A 158 2.29 -13.49 13.06
CA LEU A 158 1.59 -13.82 14.31
C LEU A 158 1.28 -15.33 14.39
N LEU A 159 0.82 -15.92 13.29
CA LEU A 159 0.39 -17.33 13.25
C LEU A 159 1.55 -18.32 13.04
N MET A 160 2.68 -17.85 12.50
CA MET A 160 3.89 -18.64 12.30
C MET A 160 4.44 -19.10 13.65
N ASN A 161 4.37 -20.40 13.88
CA ASN A 161 4.90 -21.03 15.07
C ASN A 161 5.99 -22.04 14.70
N ASN A 162 7.20 -21.76 15.18
CA ASN A 162 8.35 -22.64 14.98
C ASN A 162 8.60 -23.56 16.19
N ASN A 163 7.74 -23.49 17.22
CA ASN A 163 7.83 -24.30 18.43
C ASN A 163 6.52 -25.08 18.66
N PRO A 164 6.50 -26.39 18.39
CA PRO A 164 5.28 -27.20 18.51
C PRO A 164 4.74 -27.29 19.94
N LYS A 165 5.52 -26.86 20.95
CA LYS A 165 5.11 -26.84 22.37
C LYS A 165 4.34 -25.57 22.76
N LYS A 166 4.22 -24.58 21.88
CA LYS A 166 3.42 -23.36 22.09
C LYS A 166 2.27 -23.33 21.10
N PRO A 167 1.10 -22.79 21.44
CA PRO A 167 0.06 -22.50 20.45
C PRO A 167 0.49 -21.38 19.49
N SER A 168 0.03 -21.42 18.24
CA SER A 168 0.23 -20.30 17.30
C SER A 168 -0.47 -19.02 17.79
N GLY A 169 0.15 -17.87 17.61
CA GLY A 169 -0.39 -16.57 18.05
C GLY A 169 -0.15 -16.23 19.53
N ILE A 170 0.66 -17.01 20.26
CA ILE A 170 1.03 -16.79 21.68
C ILE A 170 2.56 -16.65 21.83
#